data_AF-A0A3S2BLE6-F1
#
_entry.id   AF-A0A3S2BLE6-F1
#
_cell.length_a   1.000
_cell.length_b   1.000
_cell.length_c   1.000
_cell.angle_alpha   90.00
_cell.angle_beta   90.00
_cell.angle_gamma   90.00
#
_symmetry.space_group_name_H-M   'P 1'
#
loop_
_entity.id
_entity.type
_entity.pdbx_description
1 polymer ?
#
loop_
_entity_poly.entity_id
_entity_poly.type
_entity_poly.pdbx_seq_one_letter_code
_entity_poly.pdbx_strand_id
1 'polypeptide(L)' 'MTRNTGEKAEGLAIEVRRQLGAEAVTRFLRTLPAFRTEADIPDRLRELLDRLDGAERGDIGWRRR' A
#
# COMPACT_ATOMS: atom_id res chain seq x y z
N MET A 1 -7.71 -30.58 9.87
CA MET A 1 -6.47 -30.42 9.07
C MET A 1 -6.28 -29.01 8.48
N THR A 2 -7.29 -28.13 8.39
CA THR A 2 -7.19 -26.83 7.66
C THR A 2 -6.76 -25.61 8.48
N ARG A 3 -6.83 -25.67 9.82
CA ARG A 3 -6.50 -24.53 10.71
C ARG A 3 -5.00 -24.17 10.72
N ASN A 4 -4.13 -25.16 10.50
CA ASN A 4 -2.67 -25.01 10.57
C ASN A 4 -2.08 -24.20 9.39
N THR A 5 -2.72 -24.23 8.22
CA THR A 5 -2.22 -23.56 7.01
C THR A 5 -2.39 -22.04 7.09
N GLY A 6 -3.48 -21.56 7.72
CA GLY A 6 -3.74 -20.14 7.93
C GLY A 6 -2.76 -19.48 8.88
N GLU A 7 -2.48 -20.13 10.02
CA GLU A 7 -1.50 -19.65 11.02
C GLU A 7 -0.08 -19.56 10.44
N LYS A 8 0.31 -20.54 9.60
CA LYS A 8 1.59 -20.53 8.88
C LYS A 8 1.68 -19.40 7.86
N ALA A 9 0.60 -19.15 7.12
CA ALA A 9 0.55 -18.06 6.14
C ALA A 9 0.64 -16.69 6.81
N GLU A 10 -0.02 -16.52 7.95
CA GLU A 10 0.04 -15.28 8.74
C GLU A 10 1.44 -15.04 9.31
N GLY A 11 2.07 -16.06 9.88
CA GLY A 11 3.45 -15.99 10.35
C GLY A 11 4.45 -15.66 9.23
N LEU A 12 4.27 -16.25 8.04
CA LEU A 12 5.07 -15.92 6.86
C LEU A 12 4.86 -14.47 6.42
N ALA A 13 3.62 -13.99 6.40
CA ALA A 13 3.33 -12.60 6.02
C ALA A 13 3.96 -11.61 7.01
N ILE A 14 3.98 -11.93 8.31
CA ILE A 14 4.67 -11.13 9.34
C ILE A 14 6.18 -11.10 9.07
N GLU A 15 6.79 -12.26 8.81
CA GLU A 15 8.23 -12.35 8.55
C GLU A 15 8.62 -11.61 7.26
N VAL A 16 7.84 -11.76 6.19
CA VAL A 16 8.05 -11.04 4.92
C VAL A 16 7.99 -9.54 5.15
N ARG A 17 7.00 -9.03 5.89
CA ARG A 17 6.92 -7.62 6.25
C ARG A 17 8.12 -7.16 7.08
N ARG A 18 8.58 -7.98 8.04
CA ARG A 18 9.76 -7.68 8.87
C ARG A 18 11.03 -7.56 8.04
N GLN A 19 11.23 -8.47 7.08
CA GLN A 19 12.41 -8.48 6.22
C GLN A 19 12.40 -7.34 5.21
N LEU A 20 11.25 -7.08 4.57
CA LEU A 20 11.11 -5.97 3.63
C LEU A 20 11.20 -4.60 4.33
N GLY A 21 10.72 -4.51 5.57
CA GLY A 21 10.81 -3.31 6.40
C GLY A 21 12.18 -3.10 7.05
N ALA A 22 13.11 -4.03 6.92
CA ALA A 22 14.45 -3.86 7.45
C ALA A 22 15.15 -2.66 6.76
N GLU A 23 15.82 -1.83 7.56
CA GLU A 23 16.59 -0.65 7.12
C GLU A 23 17.51 -0.95 5.93
N ALA A 24 18.20 -2.10 5.96
CA ALA A 24 19.10 -2.52 4.90
C ALA A 24 18.36 -2.79 3.57
N VAL A 25 17.21 -3.46 3.64
CA VAL A 25 16.38 -3.76 2.46
C VAL A 25 15.74 -2.49 1.93
N THR A 26 15.23 -1.62 2.81
CA THR A 26 14.70 -0.31 2.43
C THR A 26 15.74 0.55 1.71
N ARG A 27 16.97 0.60 2.25
CA ARG A 27 18.09 1.34 1.64
C ARG A 27 18.45 0.76 0.28
N PHE A 28 18.50 -0.56 0.15
CA PHE A 28 18.75 -1.25 -1.12
C PHE A 28 17.65 -0.95 -2.15
N LEU A 29 16.38 -1.11 -1.80
CA LEU A 29 15.25 -0.84 -2.69
C LEU A 29 15.27 0.59 -3.21
N ARG A 30 15.57 1.60 -2.38
CA ARG A 30 15.70 3.00 -2.81
C ARG A 30 16.77 3.24 -3.88
N THR A 31 17.76 2.35 -4.03
CA THR A 31 18.75 2.45 -5.12
C THR A 31 18.21 1.97 -6.46
N LEU A 32 17.20 1.08 -6.45
CA LEU A 32 16.64 0.47 -7.64
C LEU A 32 15.70 1.44 -8.37
N PRO A 33 15.80 1.57 -9.71
CA PRO A 33 14.99 2.51 -10.49
C PRO A 33 13.48 2.39 -10.25
N ALA A 34 12.97 1.16 -10.12
CA ALA A 34 11.54 0.88 -9.94
C ALA A 34 10.97 1.34 -8.58
N PHE A 35 11.83 1.63 -7.60
CA PHE A 35 11.46 2.04 -6.25
C PHE A 35 12.00 3.43 -5.91
N ARG A 36 12.58 4.12 -6.90
CA ARG A 36 12.93 5.54 -6.73
C ARG A 36 11.65 6.31 -6.47
N THR A 37 11.71 7.16 -5.47
CA THR A 37 10.64 8.10 -5.18
C THR A 37 10.69 9.15 -6.28
N GLU A 38 9.73 9.12 -7.20
CA GLU A 38 9.56 10.18 -8.18
C GLU A 38 9.16 11.46 -7.42
N ALA A 39 9.72 12.60 -7.83
CA ALA A 39 9.47 13.88 -7.16
C ALA A 39 8.00 14.34 -7.32
N ASP A 40 7.36 13.90 -8.41
CA ASP A 40 5.95 14.12 -8.70
C ASP A 40 5.16 12.81 -8.63
N ILE A 41 3.87 12.95 -8.36
CA ILE A 41 2.93 11.82 -8.36
C ILE A 41 2.57 11.49 -9.81
N PRO A 42 2.74 10.23 -10.26
CA PRO A 42 2.28 9.79 -11.57
C PRO A 42 0.81 10.14 -11.82
N ASP A 43 0.49 10.63 -13.03
CA ASP A 43 -0.87 11.09 -13.40
C ASP A 43 -1.95 10.07 -13.09
N ARG A 44 -1.67 8.77 -13.33
CA ARG A 44 -2.59 7.68 -13.01
C ARG A 44 -2.99 7.63 -11.53
N LEU A 45 -2.05 7.90 -10.62
CA LEU A 45 -2.34 7.94 -9.19
C LEU A 45 -3.14 9.19 -8.83
N ARG A 46 -2.84 10.32 -9.47
CA ARG A 46 -3.59 11.56 -9.29
C ARG A 46 -5.06 11.40 -9.71
N GLU A 47 -5.32 10.80 -10.87
CA GLU A 47 -6.68 10.51 -11.33
C GLU A 47 -7.46 9.61 -10.36
N LEU A 48 -6.78 8.63 -9.74
CA LEU A 48 -7.41 7.75 -8.75
C LEU A 48 -7.74 8.49 -7.46
N LEU A 49 -6.86 9.39 -7.01
CA LEU A 49 -7.11 10.25 -5.86
C LEU A 49 -8.24 11.23 -6.12
N ASP A 50 -8.29 11.85 -7.30
CA ASP A 50 -9.39 12.74 -7.69
C ASP A 50 -10.75 12.00 -7.70
N ARG A 51 -10.77 10.75 -8.15
CA ARG A 51 -11.95 9.88 -8.08
C ARG A 51 -12.34 9.55 -6.64
N LEU A 52 -11.36 9.29 -5.78
CA LEU A 52 -11.58 9.02 -4.36
C LEU A 52 -12.17 10.25 -3.66
N ASP A 53 -11.57 11.42 -3.86
CA ASP A 53 -12.07 12.69 -3.34
C ASP A 53 -13.50 13.00 -3.83
N GLY A 54 -13.78 12.70 -5.10
CA GLY A 54 -15.11 12.83 -5.68
C GLY A 54 -16.14 11.91 -5.01
N ALA A 55 -15.77 10.64 -4.77
CA ALA A 55 -16.61 9.67 -4.09
C ALA A 55 -16.85 10.05 -2.62
N GLU A 56 -15.81 10.49 -1.91
CA GLU A 56 -15.94 10.97 -0.53
C GLU A 56 -16.84 12.19 -0.46
N ARG A 57 -16.65 13.21 -1.30
CA ARG A 57 -17.53 14.38 -1.35
C ARG A 57 -18.99 14.03 -1.66
N GLY A 58 -19.20 13.05 -2.55
CA GLY A 58 -20.53 12.50 -2.85
C GLY A 58 -21.18 11.79 -1.66
N ASP A 59 -20.43 10.97 -0.93
CA ASP A 59 -20.88 10.24 0.26
C ASP A 59 -21.15 11.17 1.45
N ILE A 60 -20.29 12.17 1.67
CA ILE A 60 -20.49 13.21 2.68
C ILE A 60 -21.75 14.05 2.35
N GLY A 61 -22.07 14.22 1.06
CA GLY A 61 -23.30 14.87 0.59
C GLY A 61 -24.58 14.05 0.81
N TRP A 62 -24.48 12.73 0.88
CA TRP A 62 -25.59 11.81 1.19
C TRP A 62 -25.82 11.67 2.71
N ARG A 63 -24.76 11.63 3.53
CA ARG A 63 -24.88 11.56 5.00
C ARG A 63 -25.46 12.79 5.68
N ARG A 64 -25.46 13.94 5.01
CA ARG A 64 -25.87 15.23 5.58
C ARG A 64 -27.34 15.58 5.28
N ARG A 65 -28.12 14.65 4.70
CA ARG A 65 -29.50 14.84 4.28
C ARG A 65 -30.45 13.94 5.06
#